data_AF-A0A1K0FDC7-F1
#
_entry.id   AF-A0A1K0FDC7-F1
#
_cell.length_a   1.000
_cell.length_b   1.000
_cell.length_c   1.000
_cell.angle_alpha   90.00
_cell.angle_beta   90.00
_cell.angle_gamma   90.00
#
_symmetry.space_group_name_H-M   'P 1'
#
loop_
_entity.id
_entity.type
_entity.pdbx_description
1 polymer ?
#
loop_
_entity_poly.entity_id
_entity_poly.type
_entity_poly.pdbx_seq_one_letter_code
_entity_poly.pdbx_strand_id
1 'polypeptide(L)'
;MSKEEAQARTVIVHQPVCSGIQFQKIDEVVVSINNYGDAPILSLTARIWWENMPYGEGDWRQQKYPDTIRVIEAGGDTRLAWSVEIPWPEGVSLESIQRGINCEVTYTDTHGLMWTRGEQGDLRRVH
;
A
#
# COMPACT_ATOMS: atom_id res chain seq x y z
N MET A 1 -17.39 -18.47 3.21
CA MET A 1 -16.77 -17.18 3.59
C MET A 1 -17.12 -16.91 5.04
N SER A 2 -16.14 -16.74 5.91
CA SER A 2 -16.40 -16.43 7.32
C SER A 2 -16.74 -14.94 7.49
N LYS A 3 -17.30 -14.55 8.64
CA LYS A 3 -17.63 -13.12 8.91
C LYS A 3 -16.36 -12.26 8.93
N GLU A 4 -15.28 -12.82 9.42
CA GLU A 4 -13.96 -12.20 9.51
C GLU A 4 -13.37 -12.01 8.11
N GLU A 5 -13.48 -13.01 7.24
CA GLU A 5 -13.06 -12.89 5.84
C GLU A 5 -13.90 -11.85 5.09
N ALA A 6 -15.22 -11.78 5.36
CA ALA A 6 -16.09 -10.76 4.78
C ALA A 6 -15.71 -9.34 5.22
N GLN A 7 -15.44 -9.14 6.52
CA GLN A 7 -14.92 -7.86 7.04
C GLN A 7 -13.54 -7.55 6.46
N ALA A 8 -12.65 -8.53 6.34
CA ALA A 8 -11.34 -8.30 5.76
C ALA A 8 -11.42 -7.83 4.29
N ARG A 9 -12.44 -8.28 3.55
CA ARG A 9 -12.70 -7.85 2.18
C ARG A 9 -13.25 -6.42 2.07
N THR A 10 -13.66 -5.77 3.15
CA THR A 10 -14.14 -4.37 3.13
C THR A 10 -13.00 -3.35 3.25
N VAL A 11 -11.82 -3.76 3.69
CA VAL A 11 -10.63 -2.89 3.72
C VAL A 11 -10.07 -2.76 2.31
N ILE A 12 -10.13 -1.60 1.67
CA ILE A 12 -9.63 -1.38 0.32
C ILE A 12 -8.33 -0.58 0.36
N VAL A 13 -7.31 -1.09 -0.33
CA VAL A 13 -6.05 -0.38 -0.58
C VAL A 13 -6.15 0.26 -1.96
N HIS A 14 -6.10 1.58 -2.01
CA HIS A 14 -6.11 2.31 -3.26
C HIS A 14 -4.72 2.39 -3.87
N GLN A 15 -4.67 2.54 -5.19
CA GLN A 15 -3.44 2.72 -5.94
C GLN A 15 -2.57 3.83 -5.34
N PRO A 16 -1.26 3.59 -5.13
CA PRO A 16 -0.33 4.63 -4.69
C PRO A 16 -0.31 5.80 -5.68
N VAL A 17 -0.35 7.02 -5.15
CA VAL A 17 -0.25 8.25 -5.93
C VAL A 17 1.09 8.92 -5.62
N CYS A 18 1.84 9.30 -6.65
CA CYS A 18 3.07 10.08 -6.47
C CYS A 18 2.78 11.59 -6.49
N SER A 19 3.43 12.32 -5.59
CA SER A 19 3.40 13.78 -5.53
C SER A 19 4.84 14.36 -5.51
N GLY A 20 4.99 15.65 -5.85
CA GLY A 20 6.29 16.33 -5.86
C GLY A 20 7.31 15.70 -6.82
N ILE A 21 6.95 15.58 -8.09
CA ILE A 21 7.83 14.96 -9.10
C ILE A 21 8.84 16.00 -9.58
N GLN A 22 10.12 15.69 -9.41
CA GLN A 22 11.25 16.42 -9.99
C GLN A 22 12.00 15.51 -10.96
N PHE A 23 12.97 16.08 -11.71
CA PHE A 23 13.78 15.29 -12.63
C PHE A 23 14.43 14.10 -11.90
N GLN A 24 14.03 12.89 -12.27
CA GLN A 24 14.50 11.63 -11.68
C GLN A 24 14.29 11.52 -10.15
N LYS A 25 13.25 12.17 -9.60
CA LYS A 25 12.92 12.10 -8.18
C LYS A 25 11.41 12.18 -7.93
N ILE A 26 10.90 11.31 -7.06
CA ILE A 26 9.58 11.43 -6.43
C ILE A 26 9.83 11.98 -5.03
N ASP A 27 9.11 13.01 -4.62
CA ASP A 27 9.25 13.52 -3.25
C ASP A 27 8.35 12.75 -2.29
N GLU A 28 7.20 12.25 -2.74
CA GLU A 28 6.22 11.57 -1.90
C GLU A 28 5.41 10.49 -2.64
N VAL A 29 5.15 9.37 -1.97
CA VAL A 29 4.18 8.34 -2.37
C VAL A 29 3.09 8.27 -1.32
N VAL A 30 1.83 8.43 -1.74
CA VAL A 30 0.66 8.42 -0.87
C VAL A 30 -0.21 7.20 -1.16
N VAL A 31 -0.52 6.42 -0.13
CA VAL A 31 -1.47 5.29 -0.19
C VAL A 31 -2.69 5.64 0.65
N SER A 32 -3.88 5.50 0.05
CA SER A 32 -5.14 5.65 0.76
C SER A 32 -5.72 4.28 1.08
N ILE A 33 -6.20 4.12 2.32
CA ILE A 33 -6.75 2.87 2.82
C ILE A 33 -8.09 3.15 3.47
N ASN A 34 -9.12 2.45 3.01
CA ASN A 34 -10.51 2.71 3.41
C ASN A 34 -11.12 1.46 4.02
N ASN A 35 -11.79 1.59 5.15
CA ASN A 35 -12.55 0.52 5.80
C ASN A 35 -14.04 0.70 5.49
N TYR A 36 -14.56 -0.01 4.50
CA TYR A 36 -15.99 0.01 4.17
C TYR A 36 -16.83 -0.97 5.01
N GLY A 37 -16.25 -1.55 6.06
CA GLY A 37 -16.93 -2.49 6.94
C GLY A 37 -17.63 -1.81 8.11
N ASP A 38 -18.34 -2.64 8.88
CA ASP A 38 -19.12 -2.21 10.04
C ASP A 38 -18.34 -2.32 11.36
N ALA A 39 -17.10 -2.82 11.31
CA ALA A 39 -16.21 -2.95 12.46
C ALA A 39 -14.88 -2.19 12.25
N PRO A 40 -14.26 -1.68 13.32
CA PRO A 40 -12.97 -1.01 13.22
C PRO A 40 -11.82 -1.99 12.94
N ILE A 41 -10.73 -1.46 12.41
CA ILE A 41 -9.44 -2.15 12.27
C ILE A 41 -8.51 -1.66 13.38
N LEU A 42 -7.94 -2.58 14.16
CA LEU A 42 -7.24 -2.30 15.43
C LEU A 42 -5.73 -2.05 15.30
N SER A 43 -5.16 -2.36 14.15
CA SER A 43 -3.81 -1.98 13.83
C SER A 43 -3.61 -2.10 12.33
N LEU A 44 -2.75 -1.27 11.77
CA LEU A 44 -2.43 -1.31 10.36
C LEU A 44 -0.96 -0.98 10.13
N THR A 45 -0.36 -1.74 9.23
CA THR A 45 1.01 -1.63 8.76
C THR A 45 0.99 -1.72 7.24
N ALA A 46 1.46 -0.67 6.57
CA ALA A 46 1.59 -0.68 5.13
C ALA A 46 3.06 -0.84 4.70
N ARG A 47 3.24 -1.49 3.56
CA ARG A 47 4.50 -1.70 2.88
C ARG A 47 4.33 -1.21 1.46
N ILE A 48 5.30 -0.43 0.98
CA ILE A 48 5.44 -0.08 -0.43
C ILE A 48 6.76 -0.62 -0.97
N TRP A 49 6.74 -1.07 -2.22
CA TRP A 49 7.94 -1.50 -2.93
C TRP A 49 7.78 -1.35 -4.44
N TRP A 50 8.90 -1.39 -5.15
CA TRP A 50 8.93 -1.36 -6.61
C TRP A 50 9.32 -2.73 -7.16
N GLU A 51 8.63 -3.18 -8.21
CA GLU A 51 9.01 -4.38 -8.96
C GLU A 51 9.43 -4.05 -10.39
N ASN A 52 10.33 -4.87 -10.91
CA ASN A 52 11.01 -4.73 -12.21
C ASN A 52 10.11 -4.15 -13.30
N MET A 53 10.58 -3.06 -13.89
CA MET A 53 9.92 -2.42 -15.01
C MET A 53 10.34 -3.12 -16.30
N PRO A 54 9.41 -3.54 -17.18
CA PRO A 54 9.72 -4.37 -18.35
C PRO A 54 10.59 -3.69 -19.43
N TYR A 55 11.03 -2.44 -19.23
CA TYR A 55 11.73 -1.63 -20.24
C TYR A 55 13.07 -1.03 -19.81
N GLY A 56 13.67 -1.46 -18.71
CA GLY A 56 14.99 -0.93 -18.33
C GLY A 56 15.68 -1.83 -17.31
N GLU A 57 16.84 -2.34 -17.72
CA GLU A 57 17.71 -3.21 -16.93
C GLU A 57 18.05 -2.59 -15.56
N GLY A 58 17.65 -3.31 -14.50
CA GLY A 58 18.13 -3.08 -13.14
C GLY A 58 17.17 -3.63 -12.10
N ASP A 59 17.67 -4.54 -11.25
CA ASP A 59 16.94 -5.10 -10.11
C ASP A 59 16.82 -4.08 -8.97
N TRP A 60 15.90 -3.12 -9.10
CA TRP A 60 15.68 -2.10 -8.06
C TRP A 60 14.49 -2.47 -7.18
N ARG A 61 14.74 -3.17 -6.07
CA ARG A 61 13.77 -3.34 -4.99
C ARG A 61 14.11 -2.41 -3.84
N GLN A 62 13.46 -1.25 -3.79
CA GLN A 62 13.44 -0.42 -2.58
C GLN A 62 12.19 -0.76 -1.77
N GLN A 63 12.37 -1.04 -0.48
CA GLN A 63 11.29 -1.42 0.41
C GLN A 63 11.25 -0.45 1.59
N LYS A 64 10.08 0.13 1.87
CA LYS A 64 9.86 0.96 3.06
C LYS A 64 8.92 0.26 4.04
N TYR A 65 9.26 0.34 5.32
CA TYR A 65 8.62 -0.31 6.47
C TYR A 65 8.20 0.77 7.50
N PRO A 66 7.24 0.50 8.39
CA PRO A 66 5.89 1.06 8.25
C PRO A 66 5.60 2.28 9.12
N ASP A 67 4.62 3.06 8.68
CA ASP A 67 3.78 3.83 9.59
C ASP A 67 2.74 2.91 10.21
N THR A 68 2.65 2.95 11.54
CA THR A 68 1.65 2.21 12.29
C THR A 68 0.47 3.12 12.60
N ILE A 69 -0.69 2.79 12.05
CA ILE A 69 -1.94 3.42 12.46
C ILE A 69 -2.61 2.51 13.48
N ARG A 70 -3.03 3.11 14.59
CA ARG A 70 -3.63 2.35 15.69
C ARG A 70 -5.07 1.96 15.42
N VAL A 71 -5.89 2.80 14.80
CA VAL A 71 -7.29 2.42 14.51
C VAL A 71 -7.77 3.08 13.21
N ILE A 72 -8.50 2.32 12.39
CA ILE A 72 -9.39 2.86 11.35
C ILE A 72 -10.82 2.46 11.71
N GLU A 73 -11.67 3.44 12.01
CA GLU A 73 -13.07 3.21 12.37
C GLU A 73 -13.88 2.59 11.22
N ALA A 74 -15.06 2.07 11.54
CA ALA A 74 -16.03 1.63 10.55
C ALA A 74 -16.42 2.80 9.62
N GLY A 75 -16.35 2.59 8.31
CA GLY A 75 -16.53 3.64 7.30
C GLY A 75 -15.40 4.67 7.22
N GLY A 76 -14.33 4.52 8.01
CA GLY A 76 -13.21 5.46 8.06
C GLY A 76 -12.18 5.25 6.95
N ASP A 77 -11.36 6.27 6.73
CA ASP A 77 -10.21 6.23 5.83
C ASP A 77 -8.95 6.74 6.51
N THR A 78 -7.81 6.38 5.93
CA THR A 78 -6.52 6.94 6.30
C THR A 78 -5.60 7.08 5.09
N ARG A 79 -4.61 7.95 5.24
CA ARG A 79 -3.58 8.17 4.23
C ARG A 79 -2.22 8.01 4.85
N LEU A 80 -1.41 7.19 4.20
CA LEU A 80 -0.01 7.01 4.54
C LEU A 80 0.84 7.62 3.45
N ALA A 81 1.76 8.49 3.85
CA ALA A 81 2.59 9.24 2.94
C ALA A 81 4.06 8.99 3.28
N TRP A 82 4.84 8.61 2.28
CA TRP A 82 6.26 8.37 2.44
C TRP A 82 7.05 9.26 1.51
N SER A 83 8.01 9.99 2.08
CA SER A 83 9.05 10.59 1.24
C SER A 83 10.00 9.51 0.75
N VAL A 84 10.14 9.37 -0.58
CA VAL A 84 10.96 8.32 -1.20
C VAL A 84 11.78 8.91 -2.32
N GLU A 85 13.06 9.15 -2.08
CA GLU A 85 13.97 9.56 -3.14
C GLU A 85 14.31 8.34 -4.02
N ILE A 86 13.71 8.30 -5.21
CA ILE A 86 13.96 7.25 -6.20
C ILE A 86 14.72 7.88 -7.37
N PRO A 87 16.05 7.69 -7.46
CA PRO A 87 16.76 7.99 -8.69
C PRO A 87 16.37 6.94 -9.74
N TRP A 88 15.49 7.27 -10.69
CA TRP A 88 15.17 6.35 -11.79
C TRP A 88 15.99 6.66 -13.05
N PRO A 89 16.32 5.65 -13.89
CA PRO A 89 17.19 5.82 -15.04
C PRO A 89 16.68 6.83 -16.07
N GLU A 90 17.61 7.45 -16.80
CA GLU A 90 17.27 8.29 -17.95
C GLU A 90 16.52 7.49 -19.02
N GLY A 91 15.47 8.08 -19.60
CA GLY A 91 14.61 7.42 -20.58
C GLY A 91 13.43 6.63 -19.99
N VAL A 92 13.36 6.45 -18.66
CA VAL A 92 12.19 5.85 -18.01
C VAL A 92 11.12 6.91 -17.72
N SER A 93 9.89 6.66 -18.17
CA SER A 93 8.78 7.57 -17.93
C SER A 93 8.26 7.47 -16.50
N LEU A 94 7.77 8.58 -15.96
CA LEU A 94 7.10 8.62 -14.67
C LEU A 94 5.91 7.64 -14.62
N GLU A 95 5.14 7.56 -15.71
CA GLU A 95 3.99 6.66 -15.80
C GLU A 95 4.40 5.21 -15.61
N SER A 96 5.53 4.80 -16.20
CA SER A 96 6.06 3.46 -15.96
C SER A 96 6.41 3.31 -14.48
N ILE A 97 7.13 4.26 -13.86
CA ILE A 97 7.53 4.16 -12.44
C ILE A 97 6.30 4.03 -11.53
N GLN A 98 5.24 4.78 -11.80
CA GLN A 98 3.97 4.71 -11.08
C GLN A 98 3.30 3.34 -11.21
N ARG A 99 3.35 2.72 -12.40
CA ARG A 99 2.83 1.35 -12.61
C ARG A 99 3.66 0.28 -11.91
N GLY A 100 4.92 0.56 -11.60
CA GLY A 100 5.82 -0.36 -10.88
C GLY A 100 5.68 -0.31 -9.35
N ILE A 101 4.92 0.65 -8.81
CA ILE A 101 4.70 0.77 -7.37
C ILE A 101 3.70 -0.28 -6.93
N ASN A 102 4.11 -1.11 -5.99
CA ASN A 102 3.27 -2.08 -5.32
C ASN A 102 3.05 -1.66 -3.88
N CYS A 103 1.84 -1.92 -3.39
CA CYS A 103 1.49 -1.71 -1.99
C CYS A 103 0.77 -2.92 -1.42
N GLU A 104 1.11 -3.21 -0.16
CA GLU A 104 0.45 -4.21 0.65
C GLU A 104 0.23 -3.67 2.06
N VAL A 105 -0.89 -4.04 2.64
CA VAL A 105 -1.32 -3.60 3.95
C VAL A 105 -1.60 -4.83 4.79
N THR A 106 -0.93 -4.95 5.93
CA THR A 106 -1.24 -5.93 6.96
C THR A 106 -1.97 -5.25 8.10
N TYR A 107 -3.09 -5.81 8.52
CA TYR A 107 -3.92 -5.24 9.57
C TYR A 107 -4.52 -6.29 10.49
N THR A 108 -4.93 -5.85 11.68
CA THR A 108 -5.56 -6.69 12.70
C THR A 108 -7.04 -6.33 12.84
N ASP A 109 -7.93 -7.31 12.73
CA ASP A 109 -9.36 -7.11 12.95
C ASP A 109 -9.74 -7.14 14.44
N THR A 110 -11.02 -6.92 14.74
CA THR A 110 -11.55 -6.93 16.13
C THR A 110 -11.48 -8.29 16.83
N HIS A 111 -11.25 -9.38 16.09
CA HIS A 111 -11.09 -10.73 16.61
C HIS A 111 -9.61 -11.08 16.83
N GLY A 112 -8.70 -10.14 16.60
CA GLY A 112 -7.25 -10.33 16.71
C GLY A 112 -6.65 -11.11 15.53
N LEU A 113 -7.41 -11.32 14.44
CA LEU A 113 -6.88 -11.98 13.25
C LEU A 113 -6.12 -10.98 12.40
N MET A 114 -5.00 -11.45 11.83
CA MET A 114 -4.19 -10.67 10.93
C MET A 114 -4.48 -11.01 9.48
N TRP A 115 -4.61 -9.96 8.68
CA TRP A 115 -4.92 -10.04 7.27
C TRP A 115 -3.96 -9.18 6.50
N THR A 116 -3.57 -9.64 5.33
CA THR A 116 -2.73 -8.90 4.41
C THR A 116 -3.48 -8.72 3.10
N ARG A 117 -3.50 -7.47 2.62
CA ARG A 117 -4.18 -7.09 1.40
C ARG A 117 -3.30 -6.27 0.47
N GLY A 118 -3.22 -6.69 -0.79
CA GLY A 118 -2.59 -5.92 -1.87
C GLY A 118 -3.57 -5.01 -2.60
N GLU A 119 -3.04 -4.08 -3.40
CA GLU A 119 -3.82 -3.21 -4.28
C GLU A 119 -4.73 -3.99 -5.25
N GLN A 120 -4.26 -5.14 -5.76
CA GLN A 120 -4.99 -5.96 -6.74
C GLN A 120 -6.13 -6.80 -6.13
N GLY A 121 -6.47 -6.58 -4.85
CA GLY A 121 -7.54 -7.28 -4.17
C GLY A 121 -7.14 -8.66 -3.62
N ASP A 122 -5.87 -9.04 -3.73
CA ASP A 122 -5.31 -10.21 -3.08
C ASP A 122 -5.48 -10.08 -1.58
N LEU A 123 -6.23 -11.00 -0.98
CA LEU A 123 -6.44 -11.07 0.46
C LEU A 123 -5.92 -12.41 0.97
N ARG A 124 -5.04 -12.35 1.97
CA ARG A 124 -4.53 -13.54 2.65
C ARG A 124 -4.57 -13.35 4.17
N ARG A 125 -4.83 -14.43 4.89
CA ARG A 125 -4.70 -14.47 6.35
C ARG A 125 -3.23 -14.70 6.72
N VAL A 126 -2.76 -14.00 7.74
CA VAL A 126 -1.42 -14.16 8.31
C VAL A 126 -1.52 -14.93 9.62
N HIS A 127 -0.61 -15.89 9.82
CA HIS A 127 -0.51 -16.71 11.03
C HIS A 127 0.38 -16.05 12.07
#